data_AF-A0A932LVR8-F1
#
_entry.id   AF-A0A932LVR8-F1
#
_cell.length_a   1.000
_cell.length_b   1.000
_cell.length_c   1.000
_cell.angle_alpha   90.00
_cell.angle_beta   90.00
_cell.angle_gamma   90.00
#
_symmetry.space_group_name_H-M   'P 1'
#
loop_
_entity.id
_entity.type
_entity.pdbx_description
1 polymer ?
#
loop_
_entity_poly.entity_id
_entity_poly.type
_entity_poly.pdbx_seq_one_letter_code
_entity_poly.pdbx_strand_id
1 'polypeptide(L)'
;MGVADDVRPVPATLKLAAQLLAAGFVMASGVLLDVLPQALGGWAWGANVLLTLLWMLGITNAMNFFDGMDGLAAGLGALTALFLGILAWQNQQPVLGWLAAATMGSCLGFLPYNFRFRRPASIFLGDSGAAFLGFVLAALAVKGDWAEHNAVVALTAPLLVFGIFIYDMAYISVDRIWSGKVRSFKAWLEYVGRDHLHHRLEALFGSRAQSVLFIYAMSVCLGLTATVLRHADTRDALLLIAQGVIILLIVTILEREGNRRLRERRVRPGAAPGSSPGAAPGRRA
;
A
#
# COMPACT_ATOMS: atom_id res chain seq x y z
N MET A 1 -12.47 15.05 -6.51
CA MET A 1 -11.16 15.62 -6.16
C MET A 1 -10.11 15.18 -7.17
N GLY A 2 -9.79 13.88 -7.29
CA GLY A 2 -8.69 13.46 -8.17
C GLY A 2 -8.88 13.79 -9.66
N VAL A 3 -10.11 13.77 -10.22
CA VAL A 3 -10.34 14.27 -11.59
C VAL A 3 -9.89 15.73 -11.76
N ALA A 4 -10.17 16.58 -10.77
CA ALA A 4 -9.77 17.99 -10.83
C ALA A 4 -8.25 18.15 -10.76
N ASP A 5 -7.59 17.25 -10.03
CA ASP A 5 -6.14 17.19 -9.82
C ASP A 5 -5.38 16.70 -11.06
N ASP A 6 -5.94 15.71 -11.76
CA ASP A 6 -5.43 15.25 -13.07
C ASP A 6 -5.52 16.35 -14.14
N VAL A 7 -6.53 17.24 -14.06
CA VAL A 7 -6.70 18.36 -15.00
C VAL A 7 -5.83 19.56 -14.60
N ARG A 8 -5.73 19.88 -13.31
CA ARG A 8 -4.92 20.97 -12.76
C ARG A 8 -4.37 20.58 -11.40
N PRO A 9 -3.07 20.78 -11.13
CA PRO A 9 -2.48 20.45 -9.83
C PRO A 9 -3.26 21.08 -8.67
N VAL A 10 -3.84 20.24 -7.82
CA VAL A 10 -4.57 20.68 -6.63
C VAL A 10 -3.60 20.76 -5.44
N PRO A 11 -3.63 21.83 -4.63
CA PRO A 11 -2.80 21.92 -3.44
C PRO A 11 -3.06 20.75 -2.47
N ALA A 12 -2.00 20.21 -1.86
CA ALA A 12 -2.10 19.07 -0.94
C ALA A 12 -3.09 19.28 0.21
N THR A 13 -3.20 20.52 0.72
CA THR A 13 -4.18 20.89 1.76
C THR A 13 -5.62 20.75 1.29
N LEU A 14 -5.92 21.09 0.04
CA LEU A 14 -7.26 20.95 -0.54
C LEU A 14 -7.58 19.48 -0.85
N LYS A 15 -6.59 18.69 -1.29
CA LYS A 15 -6.75 17.23 -1.44
C LYS A 15 -7.11 16.60 -0.08
N LEU A 16 -6.37 16.96 0.97
CA LEU A 16 -6.60 16.46 2.32
C LEU A 16 -7.98 16.88 2.86
N ALA A 17 -8.37 18.15 2.67
CA ALA A 17 -9.69 18.63 3.08
C ALA A 17 -10.82 17.86 2.37
N ALA A 18 -10.70 17.61 1.07
CA ALA A 18 -11.67 16.83 0.32
C ALA A 18 -11.74 15.36 0.80
N GLN A 19 -10.59 14.74 1.10
CA GLN A 19 -10.54 13.39 1.68
C GLN A 19 -11.20 13.35 3.07
N LEU A 20 -10.93 14.33 3.92
CA LEU A 20 -11.56 14.44 5.25
C LEU A 20 -13.08 14.59 5.16
N LEU A 21 -13.57 15.44 4.24
CA LEU A 21 -15.01 15.62 4.02
C LEU A 21 -15.66 14.33 3.51
N ALA A 22 -15.04 13.65 2.53
CA ALA A 22 -15.54 12.38 2.02
C ALA A 22 -15.56 11.28 3.10
N ALA A 23 -14.48 11.17 3.89
CA ALA A 23 -14.41 10.24 5.01
C ALA A 23 -15.47 10.56 6.07
N GLY A 24 -15.70 11.85 6.37
CA GLY A 24 -16.76 12.32 7.26
C GLY A 24 -18.15 11.88 6.83
N PHE A 25 -18.46 11.99 5.54
CA PHE A 25 -19.73 11.51 4.99
C PHE A 25 -19.89 9.99 5.11
N VAL A 26 -18.83 9.24 4.83
CA VAL A 26 -18.81 7.77 4.98
C VAL A 26 -19.01 7.37 6.44
N MET A 27 -18.29 8.00 7.37
CA MET A 27 -18.47 7.76 8.81
C MET A 27 -19.88 8.11 9.30
N ALA A 28 -20.48 9.20 8.79
CA ALA A 28 -21.85 9.58 9.11
C ALA A 28 -22.90 8.54 8.67
N SER A 29 -22.59 7.69 7.69
CA SER A 29 -23.42 6.55 7.29
C SER A 29 -23.19 5.28 8.13
N GLY A 30 -22.43 5.40 9.22
CA GLY A 30 -22.16 4.30 10.17
C GLY A 30 -20.98 3.40 9.77
N VAL A 31 -20.11 3.87 8.88
CA VAL A 31 -18.84 3.19 8.56
C VAL A 31 -17.76 3.70 9.51
N LEU A 32 -17.64 3.06 10.67
CA LEU A 32 -16.72 3.44 11.74
C LEU A 32 -16.01 2.19 12.26
N LEU A 33 -14.71 2.28 12.50
CA LEU A 33 -13.97 1.22 13.19
C LEU A 33 -14.47 1.12 14.64
N ASP A 34 -14.67 -0.10 15.12
CA ASP A 34 -15.03 -0.38 16.51
C ASP A 34 -13.93 -1.19 17.20
N VAL A 35 -12.75 -0.56 17.34
CA VAL A 35 -11.56 -1.21 17.93
C VAL A 35 -11.56 -1.06 19.45
N LEU A 36 -11.88 0.14 19.94
CA LEU A 36 -11.96 0.41 21.36
C LEU A 36 -13.41 0.27 21.85
N PRO A 37 -13.70 -0.57 22.85
CA PRO A 37 -15.04 -0.75 23.36
C PRO A 37 -15.66 0.55 23.85
N GLN A 38 -16.89 0.86 23.41
CA GLN A 38 -17.58 2.09 23.81
C GLN A 38 -17.83 2.20 25.32
N ALA A 39 -17.84 1.06 26.03
CA ALA A 39 -17.94 0.99 27.48
C ALA A 39 -16.80 1.74 28.21
N LEU A 40 -15.69 2.02 27.52
CA LEU A 40 -14.58 2.81 28.05
C LEU A 40 -14.89 4.32 28.15
N GLY A 41 -16.01 4.79 27.58
CA GLY A 41 -16.48 6.18 27.65
C GLY A 41 -16.25 6.99 26.37
N GLY A 42 -16.59 8.29 26.41
CA GLY A 42 -16.60 9.16 25.21
C GLY A 42 -15.25 9.33 24.51
N TRP A 43 -14.13 9.14 25.22
CA TRP A 43 -12.79 9.18 24.60
C TRP A 43 -12.55 8.00 23.65
N ALA A 44 -13.15 6.83 23.91
CA ALA A 44 -13.01 5.65 23.06
C ALA A 44 -13.70 5.85 21.72
N TRP A 45 -14.88 6.49 21.73
CA TRP A 45 -15.55 6.91 20.49
C TRP A 45 -14.68 7.89 19.69
N GLY A 46 -14.13 8.92 20.35
CA GLY A 46 -13.22 9.88 19.69
C GLY A 46 -11.98 9.22 19.10
N ALA A 47 -11.41 8.23 19.80
CA ALA A 47 -10.28 7.46 19.32
C ALA A 47 -10.65 6.56 18.12
N ASN A 48 -11.82 5.91 18.12
CA ASN A 48 -12.32 5.13 16.99
C ASN A 48 -12.55 6.02 15.74
N VAL A 49 -13.07 7.24 15.91
CA VAL A 49 -13.18 8.25 14.83
C VAL A 49 -11.80 8.61 14.28
N LEU A 50 -10.84 8.91 15.15
CA LEU A 50 -9.48 9.25 14.73
C LEU A 50 -8.81 8.08 14.00
N LEU A 51 -8.93 6.85 14.51
CA LEU A 51 -8.40 5.64 13.87
C LEU A 51 -9.04 5.42 12.50
N THR A 52 -10.35 5.63 12.37
CA THR A 52 -11.06 5.51 11.09
C THR A 52 -10.56 6.53 10.09
N LEU A 53 -10.38 7.79 10.49
CA LEU A 53 -9.81 8.83 9.64
C LEU A 53 -8.38 8.49 9.21
N LEU A 54 -7.52 8.07 10.15
CA LEU A 54 -6.14 7.68 9.85
C LEU A 54 -6.08 6.50 8.88
N TRP A 55 -6.96 5.51 9.04
CA TRP A 55 -7.08 4.38 8.13
C TRP A 55 -7.51 4.84 6.73
N MET A 56 -8.64 5.54 6.64
CA MET A 56 -9.22 5.99 5.38
C MET A 56 -8.24 6.86 4.57
N LEU A 57 -7.69 7.89 5.20
CA LEU A 57 -6.75 8.80 4.55
C LEU A 57 -5.40 8.13 4.29
N GLY A 58 -4.93 7.31 5.23
CA GLY A 58 -3.66 6.60 5.13
C GLY A 58 -3.64 5.64 3.95
N ILE A 59 -4.65 4.77 3.82
CA ILE A 59 -4.77 3.83 2.71
C ILE A 59 -5.03 4.56 1.39
N THR A 60 -5.86 5.61 1.37
CA THR A 60 -6.10 6.42 0.17
C THR A 60 -4.79 7.02 -0.36
N ASN A 61 -3.99 7.62 0.51
CA ASN A 61 -2.72 8.23 0.12
C ASN A 61 -1.65 7.19 -0.20
N ALA A 62 -1.62 6.06 0.52
CA ALA A 62 -0.75 4.94 0.18
C ALA A 62 -1.04 4.44 -1.23
N MET A 63 -2.32 4.30 -1.61
CA MET A 63 -2.72 3.89 -2.96
C MET A 63 -2.16 4.84 -4.02
N ASN A 64 -2.27 6.16 -3.80
CA ASN A 64 -1.69 7.17 -4.70
C ASN A 64 -0.17 7.01 -4.85
N PHE A 65 0.56 6.74 -3.76
CA PHE A 65 2.01 6.54 -3.84
C PHE A 65 2.38 5.28 -4.62
N PHE A 66 1.54 4.24 -4.59
CA PHE A 66 1.76 3.02 -5.36
C PHE A 66 1.39 3.14 -6.85
N ASP A 67 0.77 4.25 -7.28
CA ASP A 67 0.55 4.54 -8.72
C ASP A 67 1.81 5.05 -9.45
N GLY A 68 2.98 5.00 -8.80
CA GLY A 68 4.26 5.41 -9.38
C GLY A 68 4.88 4.42 -10.39
N MET A 69 4.27 3.24 -10.59
CA MET A 69 4.78 2.21 -11.51
C MET A 69 3.63 1.48 -12.23
N ASP A 70 3.76 1.34 -13.56
CA ASP A 70 2.80 0.64 -14.41
C ASP A 70 2.43 -0.74 -13.83
N GLY A 71 1.13 -0.97 -13.63
CA GLY A 71 0.54 -2.18 -13.08
C GLY A 71 0.43 -2.19 -11.57
N LEU A 72 1.27 -1.46 -10.84
CA LEU A 72 1.42 -1.64 -9.40
C LEU A 72 0.14 -1.32 -8.61
N ALA A 73 -0.38 -0.10 -8.75
CA ALA A 73 -1.61 0.31 -8.06
C ALA A 73 -2.80 -0.59 -8.44
N ALA A 74 -3.15 -0.66 -9.73
CA ALA A 74 -4.31 -1.44 -10.17
C ALA A 74 -4.23 -2.92 -9.77
N GLY A 75 -3.05 -3.55 -9.85
CA GLY A 75 -2.91 -4.96 -9.46
C GLY A 75 -2.96 -5.18 -7.95
N LEU A 76 -2.37 -4.28 -7.15
CA LEU A 76 -2.55 -4.32 -5.69
C LEU A 76 -4.02 -4.11 -5.31
N GLY A 77 -4.70 -3.16 -5.96
CA GLY A 77 -6.13 -2.95 -5.73
C GLY A 77 -6.97 -4.18 -6.08
N ALA A 78 -6.64 -4.88 -7.18
CA ALA A 78 -7.28 -6.15 -7.52
C ALA A 78 -7.06 -7.24 -6.47
N LEU A 79 -5.82 -7.39 -5.98
CA LEU A 79 -5.48 -8.38 -4.95
C LEU A 79 -6.14 -8.04 -3.60
N THR A 80 -6.08 -6.79 -3.17
CA THR A 80 -6.76 -6.33 -1.94
C THR A 80 -8.26 -6.57 -2.05
N ALA A 81 -8.89 -6.21 -3.17
CA ALA A 81 -10.30 -6.47 -3.41
C ALA A 81 -10.62 -7.97 -3.42
N LEU A 82 -9.78 -8.80 -4.03
CA LEU A 82 -9.93 -10.26 -4.02
C LEU A 82 -9.98 -10.81 -2.59
N PHE A 83 -8.99 -10.46 -1.75
CA PHE A 83 -8.90 -11.01 -0.40
C PHE A 83 -9.98 -10.44 0.54
N LEU A 84 -10.32 -9.15 0.43
CA LEU A 84 -11.48 -8.60 1.14
C LEU A 84 -12.78 -9.29 0.71
N GLY A 85 -12.93 -9.58 -0.58
CA GLY A 85 -14.06 -10.34 -1.11
C GLY A 85 -14.14 -11.72 -0.46
N ILE A 86 -13.06 -12.51 -0.53
CA ILE A 86 -13.00 -13.85 0.09
C ILE A 86 -13.38 -13.78 1.58
N LEU A 87 -12.79 -12.86 2.34
CA LEU A 87 -13.09 -12.67 3.75
C LEU A 87 -14.55 -12.26 3.99
N ALA A 88 -15.13 -11.41 3.14
CA ALA A 88 -16.52 -11.01 3.24
C ALA A 88 -17.48 -12.19 3.02
N TRP A 89 -17.22 -13.05 2.04
CA TRP A 89 -18.01 -14.28 1.85
C TRP A 89 -17.84 -15.27 3.00
N GLN A 90 -16.63 -15.42 3.53
CA GLN A 90 -16.37 -16.28 4.68
C GLN A 90 -17.13 -15.82 5.94
N ASN A 91 -17.30 -14.51 6.12
CA ASN A 91 -18.03 -13.90 7.23
C ASN A 91 -19.47 -13.51 6.87
N GLN A 92 -20.09 -14.21 5.90
CA GLN A 92 -21.51 -14.06 5.54
C GLN A 92 -21.95 -12.62 5.20
N GLN A 93 -21.07 -11.84 4.57
CA GLN A 93 -21.31 -10.48 4.11
C GLN A 93 -21.35 -10.40 2.57
N PRO A 94 -22.36 -10.99 1.91
CA PRO A 94 -22.39 -11.11 0.45
C PRO A 94 -22.40 -9.76 -0.27
N VAL A 95 -23.03 -8.73 0.31
CA VAL A 95 -23.05 -7.37 -0.28
C VAL A 95 -21.64 -6.81 -0.38
N LEU A 96 -20.83 -6.91 0.69
CA LEU A 96 -19.43 -6.47 0.67
C LEU A 96 -18.60 -7.32 -0.30
N GLY A 97 -18.86 -8.64 -0.34
CA GLY A 97 -18.24 -9.54 -1.31
C GLY A 97 -18.45 -9.06 -2.74
N TRP A 98 -19.68 -8.76 -3.13
CA TRP A 98 -20.00 -8.27 -4.48
C TRP A 98 -19.37 -6.91 -4.80
N LEU A 99 -19.32 -5.98 -3.85
CA LEU A 99 -18.63 -4.70 -4.02
C LEU A 99 -17.11 -4.90 -4.22
N ALA A 100 -16.52 -5.82 -3.47
CA ALA A 100 -15.12 -6.19 -3.63
C ALA A 100 -14.87 -6.87 -4.99
N ALA A 101 -15.73 -7.78 -5.43
CA ALA A 101 -15.64 -8.40 -6.75
C ALA A 101 -15.80 -7.41 -7.90
N ALA A 102 -16.69 -6.42 -7.78
CA ALA A 102 -16.83 -5.35 -8.75
C ALA A 102 -15.55 -4.49 -8.82
N THR A 103 -14.96 -4.16 -7.66
CA THR A 103 -13.70 -3.41 -7.57
C THR A 103 -12.54 -4.19 -8.17
N MET A 104 -12.45 -5.49 -7.89
CA MET A 104 -11.48 -6.40 -8.52
C MET A 104 -11.68 -6.44 -10.03
N GLY A 105 -12.93 -6.61 -10.50
CA GLY A 105 -13.27 -6.65 -11.91
C GLY A 105 -12.88 -5.37 -12.65
N SER A 106 -13.10 -4.19 -12.06
CA SER A 106 -12.65 -2.93 -12.67
C SER A 106 -11.13 -2.84 -12.77
N CYS A 107 -10.41 -3.31 -11.74
CA CYS A 107 -8.95 -3.33 -11.77
C CYS A 107 -8.42 -4.29 -12.83
N LEU A 108 -8.96 -5.51 -12.89
CA LEU A 108 -8.57 -6.52 -13.88
C LEU A 108 -8.95 -6.12 -15.31
N GLY A 109 -10.05 -5.39 -15.52
CA GLY A 109 -10.41 -4.83 -16.82
C GLY A 109 -9.44 -3.73 -17.27
N PHE A 110 -8.89 -2.95 -16.33
CA PHE A 110 -7.92 -1.90 -16.60
C PHE A 110 -6.49 -2.43 -16.79
N LEU A 111 -6.09 -3.47 -16.04
CA LEU A 111 -4.71 -3.94 -15.94
C LEU A 111 -4.04 -4.29 -17.29
N PRO A 112 -4.69 -4.92 -18.29
CA PRO A 112 -4.08 -5.18 -19.60
C PRO A 112 -3.64 -3.92 -20.37
N TYR A 113 -4.28 -2.78 -20.11
CA TYR A 113 -3.94 -1.50 -20.72
C TYR A 113 -2.84 -0.76 -19.94
N ASN A 114 -2.66 -1.09 -18.67
CA ASN A 114 -1.70 -0.44 -17.79
C ASN A 114 -0.41 -1.27 -17.64
N PHE A 115 -0.49 -2.53 -17.21
CA PHE A 115 0.66 -3.41 -17.02
C PHE A 115 1.06 -4.13 -18.31
N ARG A 116 1.85 -3.46 -19.16
CA ARG A 116 2.26 -3.97 -20.46
C ARG A 116 3.74 -4.37 -20.45
N PHE A 117 4.03 -5.68 -20.39
CA PHE A 117 5.40 -6.18 -20.15
C PHE A 117 6.48 -5.69 -21.13
N ARG A 118 6.12 -5.42 -22.39
CA ARG A 118 7.05 -5.00 -23.45
C ARG A 118 6.75 -3.63 -24.04
N ARG A 119 5.76 -2.91 -23.51
CA ARG A 119 5.29 -1.62 -24.07
C ARG A 119 4.96 -0.68 -22.92
N PRO A 120 5.07 0.65 -23.10
CA PRO A 120 4.58 1.57 -22.10
C PRO A 120 3.06 1.38 -21.89
N ALA A 121 2.57 1.71 -20.69
CA ALA A 121 1.14 1.79 -20.40
C ALA A 121 0.43 2.61 -21.48
N SER A 122 -0.71 2.11 -21.98
CA SER A 122 -1.56 2.87 -22.91
C SER A 122 -2.48 3.83 -22.18
N ILE A 123 -2.84 3.51 -20.94
CA ILE A 123 -3.70 4.33 -20.08
C ILE A 123 -3.10 4.30 -18.67
N PHE A 124 -3.02 5.47 -18.04
CA PHE A 124 -2.56 5.64 -16.66
C PHE A 124 -3.75 5.76 -15.72
N LEU A 125 -3.59 5.33 -14.48
CA LEU A 125 -4.67 5.33 -13.49
C LEU A 125 -4.94 6.77 -12.99
N GLY A 126 -3.87 7.53 -12.77
CA GLY A 126 -3.93 8.95 -12.40
C GLY A 126 -4.32 9.15 -10.94
N ASP A 127 -4.23 10.40 -10.48
CA ASP A 127 -4.57 10.76 -9.10
C ASP A 127 -6.07 10.55 -8.85
N SER A 128 -6.91 10.64 -9.88
CA SER A 128 -8.33 10.26 -9.80
C SER A 128 -8.55 8.79 -9.50
N GLY A 129 -7.95 7.91 -10.31
CA GLY A 129 -8.17 6.47 -10.19
C GLY A 129 -7.59 5.91 -8.91
N ALA A 130 -6.37 6.31 -8.56
CA ALA A 130 -5.67 5.82 -7.38
C ALA A 130 -6.35 6.28 -6.08
N ALA A 131 -6.79 7.54 -6.00
CA ALA A 131 -7.44 8.05 -4.79
C ALA A 131 -8.82 7.42 -4.61
N PHE A 132 -9.57 7.26 -5.69
CA PHE A 132 -10.86 6.57 -5.66
C PHE A 132 -10.71 5.11 -5.21
N LEU A 133 -9.78 4.38 -5.83
CA LEU A 133 -9.54 2.97 -5.53
C LEU A 133 -9.11 2.77 -4.07
N GLY A 134 -8.15 3.59 -3.59
CA GLY A 134 -7.70 3.56 -2.20
C GLY A 134 -8.81 3.86 -1.21
N PHE A 135 -9.64 4.87 -1.51
CA PHE A 135 -10.76 5.25 -0.65
C PHE A 135 -11.85 4.16 -0.58
N VAL A 136 -12.22 3.56 -1.72
CA VAL A 136 -13.20 2.47 -1.77
C VAL A 136 -12.71 1.25 -1.01
N LEU A 137 -11.47 0.83 -1.23
CA LEU A 137 -10.89 -0.31 -0.52
C LEU A 137 -10.78 -0.05 0.99
N ALA A 138 -10.40 1.15 1.39
CA ALA A 138 -10.37 1.54 2.80
C ALA A 138 -11.77 1.50 3.42
N ALA A 139 -12.80 2.02 2.72
CA ALA A 139 -14.18 1.99 3.18
C ALA A 139 -14.72 0.56 3.34
N LEU A 140 -14.42 -0.32 2.36
CA LEU A 140 -14.76 -1.74 2.45
C LEU A 140 -14.13 -2.38 3.68
N ALA A 141 -12.84 -2.12 3.92
CA ALA A 141 -12.10 -2.62 5.07
C ALA A 141 -12.68 -2.17 6.42
N VAL A 142 -13.12 -0.91 6.52
CA VAL A 142 -13.75 -0.38 7.74
C VAL A 142 -15.16 -0.95 7.94
N LYS A 143 -15.91 -1.12 6.85
CA LYS A 143 -17.30 -1.59 6.93
C LYS A 143 -17.41 -3.07 7.27
N GLY A 144 -16.44 -3.88 6.85
CA GLY A 144 -16.55 -5.32 7.00
C GLY A 144 -16.28 -5.80 8.41
N ASP A 145 -17.02 -6.83 8.80
CA ASP A 145 -16.79 -7.58 10.02
C ASP A 145 -15.93 -8.81 9.70
N TRP A 146 -14.67 -8.81 10.14
CA TRP A 146 -13.69 -9.77 9.66
C TRP A 146 -13.56 -11.03 10.54
N ALA A 147 -14.21 -11.08 11.71
CA ALA A 147 -14.32 -12.28 12.53
C ALA A 147 -15.45 -12.19 13.55
N GLU A 148 -16.33 -13.19 13.59
CA GLU A 148 -17.52 -13.18 14.44
C GLU A 148 -17.22 -13.27 15.96
N HIS A 149 -16.12 -13.91 16.37
CA HIS A 149 -15.87 -14.25 17.79
C HIS A 149 -14.42 -14.03 18.25
N ASN A 150 -13.59 -13.36 17.43
CA ASN A 150 -12.18 -13.15 17.75
C ASN A 150 -11.72 -11.75 17.32
N ALA A 151 -11.72 -10.83 18.27
CA ALA A 151 -11.30 -9.44 18.05
C ALA A 151 -9.88 -9.32 17.50
N VAL A 152 -8.96 -10.21 17.89
CA VAL A 152 -7.58 -10.22 17.38
C VAL A 152 -7.57 -10.56 15.89
N VAL A 153 -8.33 -11.58 15.47
CA VAL A 153 -8.45 -11.93 14.05
C VAL A 153 -9.16 -10.84 13.26
N ALA A 154 -10.25 -10.28 13.82
CA ALA A 154 -11.01 -9.19 13.19
C ALA A 154 -10.12 -7.97 12.88
N LEU A 155 -9.20 -7.63 13.79
CA LEU A 155 -8.24 -6.55 13.59
C LEU A 155 -7.09 -6.96 12.66
N THR A 156 -6.58 -8.18 12.79
CA THR A 156 -5.37 -8.63 12.08
C THR A 156 -5.62 -8.93 10.60
N ALA A 157 -6.80 -9.45 10.24
CA ALA A 157 -7.13 -9.78 8.86
C ALA A 157 -7.01 -8.59 7.89
N PRO A 158 -7.65 -7.42 8.11
CA PRO A 158 -7.47 -6.25 7.25
C PRO A 158 -6.03 -5.71 7.30
N LEU A 159 -5.34 -5.79 8.45
CA LEU A 159 -3.93 -5.37 8.55
C LEU A 159 -3.02 -6.22 7.65
N LEU A 160 -3.27 -7.52 7.54
CA LEU A 160 -2.52 -8.41 6.64
C LEU A 160 -2.86 -8.12 5.17
N VAL A 161 -4.13 -7.96 4.83
CA VAL A 161 -4.57 -7.67 3.44
C VAL A 161 -4.01 -6.35 2.94
N PHE A 162 -3.92 -5.32 3.80
CA PHE A 162 -3.31 -4.02 3.48
C PHE A 162 -1.83 -3.94 3.87
N GLY A 163 -1.21 -5.05 4.26
CA GLY A 163 0.08 -5.06 4.94
C GLY A 163 1.18 -4.37 4.15
N ILE A 164 1.17 -4.46 2.80
CA ILE A 164 2.13 -3.78 1.93
C ILE A 164 2.01 -2.26 1.99
N PHE A 165 0.78 -1.73 1.93
CA PHE A 165 0.52 -0.29 1.99
C PHE A 165 0.93 0.27 3.36
N ILE A 166 0.53 -0.43 4.42
CA ILE A 166 0.82 -0.03 5.80
C ILE A 166 2.33 -0.09 6.06
N TYR A 167 2.98 -1.16 5.61
CA TYR A 167 4.43 -1.35 5.74
C TYR A 167 5.20 -0.22 5.05
N ASP A 168 4.91 0.09 3.79
CA ASP A 168 5.62 1.14 3.04
C ASP A 168 5.47 2.50 3.73
N MET A 169 4.23 2.85 4.12
CA MET A 169 3.97 4.11 4.83
C MET A 169 4.70 4.21 6.17
N ALA A 170 4.69 3.13 6.96
CA ALA A 170 5.38 3.07 8.24
C ALA A 170 6.90 3.15 8.07
N TYR A 171 7.46 2.33 7.18
CA TYR A 171 8.89 2.25 6.92
C TYR A 171 9.44 3.59 6.42
N ILE A 172 8.75 4.22 5.47
CA ILE A 172 9.15 5.53 4.95
C ILE A 172 9.05 6.61 6.03
N SER A 173 8.01 6.60 6.86
CA SER A 173 7.87 7.56 7.95
C SER A 173 9.02 7.43 8.95
N VAL A 174 9.37 6.19 9.33
CA VAL A 174 10.50 5.90 10.22
C VAL A 174 11.85 6.28 9.60
N ASP A 175 12.11 5.87 8.34
CA ASP A 175 13.34 6.21 7.60
C ASP A 175 13.51 7.73 7.48
N ARG A 176 12.43 8.48 7.24
CA ARG A 176 12.45 9.95 7.13
C ARG A 176 12.76 10.63 8.46
N ILE A 177 12.20 10.14 9.57
CA ILE A 177 12.45 10.68 10.92
C ILE A 177 13.90 10.39 11.32
N TRP A 178 14.36 9.14 11.18
CA TRP A 178 15.73 8.77 11.56
C TRP A 178 16.81 9.36 10.67
N SER A 179 16.56 9.56 9.38
CA SER A 179 17.50 10.23 8.48
C SER A 179 17.52 11.75 8.62
N GLY A 180 16.66 12.33 9.48
CA GLY A 180 16.59 13.77 9.72
C GLY A 180 16.07 14.59 8.53
N LYS A 181 15.53 13.94 7.49
CA LYS A 181 14.97 14.57 6.29
C LYS A 181 13.69 15.36 6.59
N VAL A 182 12.98 15.00 7.67
CA VAL A 182 11.75 15.65 8.11
C VAL A 182 11.96 16.18 9.52
N ARG A 183 11.87 17.51 9.69
CA ARG A 183 12.06 18.20 10.97
C ARG A 183 10.75 18.77 11.56
N SER A 184 9.64 18.70 10.83
CA SER A 184 8.33 19.19 11.29
C SER A 184 7.18 18.37 10.68
N PHE A 185 6.01 18.40 11.33
CA PHE A 185 4.79 17.73 10.84
C PHE A 185 4.34 18.26 9.47
N LYS A 186 4.53 19.56 9.21
CA LYS A 186 4.24 20.17 7.90
C LYS A 186 5.19 19.65 6.81
N ALA A 187 6.49 19.53 7.12
CA ALA A 187 7.46 18.93 6.20
C ALA A 187 7.19 17.43 5.98
N TRP A 188 6.63 16.71 6.97
CA TRP A 188 6.21 15.32 6.81
C TRP A 188 5.05 15.20 5.81
N LEU A 189 4.10 16.13 5.87
CA LEU A 189 2.89 16.17 5.04
C LEU A 189 3.15 16.65 3.60
N GLU A 190 4.08 17.59 3.39
CA GLU A 190 4.36 18.21 2.08
C GLU A 190 5.45 17.48 1.27
N TYR A 191 6.16 16.51 1.86
CA TYR A 191 7.30 15.88 1.22
C TYR A 191 6.89 14.77 0.21
N VAL A 192 7.05 15.09 -1.08
CA VAL A 192 6.84 14.17 -2.22
C VAL A 192 8.17 13.49 -2.59
N GLY A 193 8.62 12.56 -1.75
CA GLY A 193 9.86 11.81 -1.98
C GLY A 193 9.67 10.55 -2.83
N ARG A 194 10.52 10.36 -3.85
CA ARG A 194 10.56 9.14 -4.72
C ARG A 194 11.24 7.92 -4.08
N ASP A 195 11.11 7.74 -2.76
CA ASP A 195 11.86 6.72 -2.00
C ASP A 195 10.95 5.57 -1.50
N HIS A 196 9.90 5.24 -2.25
CA HIS A 196 8.93 4.18 -1.93
C HIS A 196 9.44 2.77 -2.29
N LEU A 197 8.83 1.74 -1.69
CA LEU A 197 9.19 0.32 -1.82
C LEU A 197 9.50 -0.10 -3.25
N HIS A 198 8.63 0.27 -4.19
CA HIS A 198 8.78 -0.12 -5.59
C HIS A 198 10.03 0.46 -6.26
N HIS A 199 10.47 1.67 -5.91
CA HIS A 199 11.71 2.25 -6.44
C HIS A 199 12.96 1.61 -5.82
N ARG A 200 12.91 1.22 -4.54
CA ARG A 200 14.03 0.54 -3.87
C ARG A 200 14.20 -0.88 -4.42
N LEU A 201 13.10 -1.59 -4.64
CA LEU A 201 13.11 -2.90 -5.28
C LEU A 201 13.52 -2.82 -6.76
N GLU A 202 13.11 -1.78 -7.49
CA GLU A 202 13.56 -1.55 -8.88
C GLU A 202 15.08 -1.39 -8.94
N ALA A 203 15.67 -0.65 -8.00
CA ALA A 203 17.12 -0.50 -7.91
C ALA A 203 17.85 -1.79 -7.54
N LEU A 204 17.19 -2.68 -6.79
CA LEU A 204 17.72 -3.98 -6.40
C LEU A 204 17.68 -4.99 -7.55
N PHE A 205 16.51 -5.17 -8.16
CA PHE A 205 16.26 -6.16 -9.21
C PHE A 205 16.66 -5.68 -10.61
N GLY A 206 16.74 -4.37 -10.83
CA GLY A 206 17.04 -3.79 -12.14
C GLY A 206 15.86 -3.83 -13.11
N SER A 207 14.65 -4.19 -12.65
CA SER A 207 13.45 -4.27 -13.48
C SER A 207 12.19 -3.87 -12.72
N ARG A 208 11.40 -2.98 -13.33
CA ARG A 208 10.07 -2.56 -12.84
C ARG A 208 9.13 -3.75 -12.74
N ALA A 209 9.01 -4.53 -13.82
CA ALA A 209 8.12 -5.68 -13.86
C ALA A 209 8.45 -6.71 -12.77
N GLN A 210 9.74 -6.99 -12.53
CA GLN A 210 10.14 -7.90 -11.44
C GLN A 210 9.75 -7.33 -10.06
N SER A 211 9.88 -6.02 -9.87
CA SER A 211 9.50 -5.36 -8.62
C SER A 211 7.98 -5.43 -8.38
N VAL A 212 7.17 -5.17 -9.41
CA VAL A 212 5.70 -5.31 -9.33
C VAL A 212 5.30 -6.75 -9.01
N LEU A 213 5.85 -7.73 -9.75
CA LEU A 213 5.52 -9.16 -9.53
C LEU A 213 5.95 -9.64 -8.15
N PHE A 214 7.09 -9.17 -7.63
CA PHE A 214 7.53 -9.48 -6.27
C PHE A 214 6.56 -8.90 -5.22
N ILE A 215 6.15 -7.64 -5.38
CA ILE A 215 5.17 -7.00 -4.50
C ILE A 215 3.81 -7.73 -4.55
N TYR A 216 3.37 -8.18 -5.73
CA TYR A 216 2.16 -9.00 -5.86
C TYR A 216 2.31 -10.33 -5.12
N ALA A 217 3.43 -11.03 -5.28
CA ALA A 217 3.67 -12.30 -4.61
C ALA A 217 3.58 -12.15 -3.09
N MET A 218 4.18 -11.09 -2.54
CA MET A 218 4.08 -10.77 -1.12
C MET A 218 2.65 -10.46 -0.68
N SER A 219 1.91 -9.68 -1.48
CA SER A 219 0.51 -9.34 -1.21
C SER A 219 -0.37 -10.58 -1.21
N VAL A 220 -0.12 -11.52 -2.14
CA VAL A 220 -0.78 -12.83 -2.16
C VAL A 220 -0.45 -13.64 -0.92
N CYS A 221 0.83 -13.70 -0.50
CA CYS A 221 1.21 -14.41 0.72
C CYS A 221 0.48 -13.85 1.95
N LEU A 222 0.49 -12.52 2.15
CA LEU A 222 -0.18 -11.89 3.28
C LEU A 222 -1.71 -12.04 3.22
N GLY A 223 -2.30 -11.92 2.04
CA GLY A 223 -3.73 -12.14 1.83
C GLY A 223 -4.17 -13.58 2.11
N LEU A 224 -3.38 -14.57 1.69
CA LEU A 224 -3.62 -15.97 2.02
C LEU A 224 -3.48 -16.23 3.53
N THR A 225 -2.50 -15.60 4.18
CA THR A 225 -2.39 -15.65 5.65
C THR A 225 -3.68 -15.13 6.30
N ALA A 226 -4.23 -14.01 5.82
CA ALA A 226 -5.46 -13.44 6.34
C ALA A 226 -6.68 -14.37 6.21
N THR A 227 -6.83 -15.07 5.07
CA THR A 227 -7.97 -15.96 4.83
C THR A 227 -7.90 -17.26 5.63
N VAL A 228 -6.70 -17.78 5.90
CA VAL A 228 -6.50 -18.98 6.71
C VAL A 228 -6.62 -18.67 8.20
N LEU A 229 -6.21 -17.47 8.64
CA LEU A 229 -6.19 -17.07 10.05
C LEU A 229 -7.54 -17.25 10.77
N ARG A 230 -8.66 -17.10 10.06
CA ARG A 230 -10.02 -17.28 10.61
C ARG A 230 -10.25 -18.67 11.21
N HIS A 231 -9.71 -19.70 10.58
CA HIS A 231 -9.90 -21.11 10.98
C HIS A 231 -8.71 -21.66 11.76
N ALA A 232 -7.70 -20.81 12.04
CA ALA A 232 -6.48 -21.23 12.67
C ALA A 232 -6.68 -21.38 14.17
N ASP A 233 -6.25 -22.53 14.72
CA ASP A 233 -6.06 -22.67 16.16
C ASP A 233 -4.97 -21.69 16.65
N THR A 234 -4.88 -21.48 17.96
CA THR A 234 -3.94 -20.49 18.54
C THR A 234 -2.49 -20.70 18.06
N ARG A 235 -2.04 -21.96 17.93
CA ARG A 235 -0.68 -22.27 17.45
C ARG A 235 -0.50 -21.88 15.99
N ASP A 236 -1.45 -22.23 15.14
CA ASP A 236 -1.41 -21.92 13.72
C ASP A 236 -1.52 -20.41 13.49
N ALA A 237 -2.35 -19.71 14.26
CA ALA A 237 -2.45 -18.26 14.24
C ALA A 237 -1.12 -17.58 14.58
N LEU A 238 -0.41 -18.06 15.61
CA LEU A 238 0.93 -17.55 15.97
C LEU A 238 1.95 -17.81 14.86
N LEU A 239 1.94 -18.99 14.22
CA LEU A 239 2.83 -19.30 13.10
C LEU A 239 2.53 -18.44 11.87
N LEU A 240 1.26 -18.21 11.56
CA LEU A 240 0.80 -17.35 10.47
C LEU A 240 1.20 -15.88 10.70
N ILE A 241 1.05 -15.38 11.92
CA ILE A 241 1.51 -14.02 12.30
C ILE A 241 3.04 -13.95 12.19
N ALA A 242 3.77 -14.95 12.69
CA ALA A 242 5.22 -15.02 12.60
C ALA A 242 5.70 -15.03 11.13
N GLN A 243 5.02 -15.78 10.25
CA GLN A 243 5.27 -15.76 8.81
C GLN A 243 5.09 -14.34 8.24
N GLY A 244 3.99 -13.66 8.57
CA GLY A 244 3.76 -12.28 8.15
C GLY A 244 4.89 -11.34 8.58
N VAL A 245 5.32 -11.44 9.84
CA VAL A 245 6.47 -10.68 10.37
C VAL A 245 7.75 -10.99 9.62
N ILE A 246 8.04 -12.27 9.35
CA ILE A 246 9.23 -12.70 8.59
C ILE A 246 9.21 -12.11 7.17
N ILE A 247 8.06 -12.11 6.48
CA ILE A 247 7.93 -11.47 5.17
C ILE A 247 8.30 -9.99 5.26
N LEU A 248 7.75 -9.25 6.23
CA LEU A 248 8.06 -7.83 6.41
C LEU A 248 9.55 -7.59 6.75
N LEU A 249 10.18 -8.48 7.52
CA LEU A 249 11.61 -8.41 7.84
C LEU A 249 12.48 -8.65 6.60
N ILE A 250 12.17 -9.66 5.80
CA ILE A 250 12.86 -9.92 4.53
C ILE A 250 12.79 -8.67 3.64
N VAL A 251 11.62 -8.07 3.54
CA VAL A 251 11.40 -6.87 2.72
C VAL A 251 12.20 -5.69 3.25
N THR A 252 12.23 -5.51 4.57
CA THR A 252 13.06 -4.48 5.21
C THR A 252 14.53 -4.65 4.85
N ILE A 253 15.04 -5.88 4.82
CA ILE A 253 16.43 -6.18 4.43
C ILE A 253 16.65 -5.84 2.95
N LEU A 254 15.75 -6.28 2.07
CA LEU A 254 15.83 -6.00 0.63
C LEU A 254 15.77 -4.50 0.32
N GLU A 255 14.91 -3.75 1.02
CA GLU A 255 14.81 -2.31 0.86
C GLU A 255 16.04 -1.56 1.37
N ARG A 256 16.65 -2.01 2.47
CA ARG A 256 17.91 -1.44 2.96
C ARG A 256 19.02 -1.61 1.92
N GLU A 257 19.09 -2.79 1.31
CA GLU A 257 20.03 -3.07 0.21
C GLU A 257 19.73 -2.22 -1.04
N GLY A 258 18.47 -2.14 -1.45
CA GLY A 258 18.03 -1.29 -2.56
C GLY A 258 18.36 0.19 -2.33
N ASN A 259 18.12 0.70 -1.12
CA ASN A 259 18.48 2.07 -0.73
C ASN A 259 19.99 2.30 -0.75
N ARG A 260 20.79 1.31 -0.31
CA ARG A 260 22.27 1.38 -0.42
C ARG A 260 22.70 1.55 -1.88
N ARG A 261 22.17 0.73 -2.79
CA ARG A 261 22.46 0.82 -4.23
C ARG A 261 22.03 2.15 -4.85
N LEU A 262 20.88 2.69 -4.44
CA LEU A 262 20.42 4.01 -4.87
C LEU A 262 21.38 5.12 -4.43
N ARG A 263 21.91 5.05 -3.21
CA ARG A 263 22.90 6.01 -2.70
C ARG A 263 24.23 5.90 -3.46
N GLU A 264 24.70 4.69 -3.72
CA GLU A 264 25.93 4.45 -4.50
C GLU A 264 25.85 5.05 -5.91
N ARG A 265 24.70 4.87 -6.59
CA ARG A 265 24.45 5.46 -7.93
C ARG A 265 24.45 6.99 -7.91
N ARG A 266 23.98 7.62 -6.83
CA ARG A 266 24.02 9.09 -6.68
C ARG A 266 25.45 9.62 -6.48
N VAL A 267 26.31 8.85 -5.82
CA VAL A 267 27.71 9.23 -5.54
C VAL A 267 28.65 8.94 -6.71
N ARG A 268 28.38 7.90 -7.51
CA ARG A 268 29.18 7.55 -8.71
C ARG A 268 28.31 7.48 -9.97
N PRO A 269 27.92 8.64 -10.55
CA PRO A 269 27.22 8.66 -11.83
C PRO A 269 28.19 8.21 -12.94
N GLY A 270 28.23 6.91 -13.27
CA GLY A 270 29.04 6.39 -14.38
C GLY A 270 29.45 4.92 -14.32
N ALA A 271 29.37 4.25 -13.16
CA ALA A 271 29.70 2.82 -13.08
C ALA A 271 28.48 1.96 -13.44
N ALA A 272 28.26 1.74 -14.74
CA ALA A 272 27.36 0.69 -15.20
C ALA A 272 27.89 -0.69 -14.76
N PRO A 273 27.03 -1.67 -14.44
CA PRO A 273 27.48 -3.03 -14.19
C PRO A 273 27.97 -3.62 -15.52
N GLY A 274 29.28 -3.76 -15.71
CA GLY A 274 29.86 -4.45 -16.86
C GLY A 274 31.08 -3.82 -17.52
N SER A 275 31.53 -2.62 -17.14
CA SER A 275 32.77 -2.06 -17.69
C SER A 275 33.99 -2.53 -16.88
N SER A 276 34.72 -3.50 -17.42
CA SER A 276 36.04 -3.93 -16.95
C SER A 276 37.00 -2.73 -16.88
N PRO A 277 37.91 -2.64 -15.90
CA PRO A 277 38.86 -1.54 -15.83
C PRO A 277 39.92 -1.66 -16.94
N GLY A 278 39.92 -0.67 -17.84
CA GLY A 278 41.12 -0.08 -18.47
C GLY A 278 42.06 -1.00 -19.25
N ALA A 279 41.86 -1.10 -20.56
CA ALA A 279 42.98 -1.25 -21.48
C ALA A 279 43.67 0.12 -21.61
N ALA A 280 44.94 0.21 -21.19
CA ALA A 280 45.76 1.40 -21.33
C ALA A 280 46.03 1.70 -22.83
N PRO A 281 46.01 2.98 -23.27
CA PRO A 281 46.36 3.30 -24.64
C PRO A 281 47.88 3.20 -24.83
N GLY A 282 48.29 2.37 -25.79
CA GLY A 282 49.67 2.20 -26.21
C GLY A 282 50.30 3.52 -26.64
N ARG A 283 51.50 3.78 -26.13
CA ARG A 283 52.38 4.84 -26.61
C ARG A 283 52.85 4.48 -28.02
N ARG A 284 52.61 5.39 -28.97
CA ARG A 284 53.31 5.42 -30.26
C ARG A 284 54.74 5.88 -30.02
N ALA A 285 55.69 5.14 -30.57
CA ALA A 285 56.99 5.61 -31.04
C ALA A 285 57.12 5.16 -32.49
#